data_AF-A0A936PRC7-F1
#
_entry.id   AF-A0A936PRC7-F1
#
_cell.length_a   1.000
_cell.length_b   1.000
_cell.length_c   1.000
_cell.angle_alpha   90.00
_cell.angle_beta   90.00
_cell.angle_gamma   90.00
#
_symmetry.space_group_name_H-M   'P 1'
#
loop_
_entity.id
_entity.type
_entity.pdbx_description
1 polymer ?
#
loop_
_entity_poly.entity_id
_entity_poly.type
_entity_poly.pdbx_seq_one_letter_code
_entity_poly.pdbx_strand_id
1 'polypeptide(L)'
;MRIYTLSLPLLLLLAACKDDAPTDDSGVDDSGADDSGAEEIDADGDGSPSTEDCDDQDAAINPSAEELCDGIDNNCDSVIDTDATDAATWYTDADNDTFGDPASATLACEAPTGAISNGDDCDDGDAGVYPNAAEFCDGLDNDCDTDVDEDAIDPLTWYADADEDGYGDAEVTLLACELPSGYTADNTDCDDTDARFFERCLTSFSGVTGSAWETLATPTEPTYSLQSYHFAGEQYLFNMYDATGQKYDVDAGTWTTLSASAPYSAPWTSMAPVGEDLYMIRNSSVYQYTPATDTWTTVTAISGGDDLNMTESDENGVVYGHTSSGQLVEYDTVTGALTYTTTGYGSQYETRLGYDPGTRAIFFGAYDQPNLYKFDLTTKTVSVMASHPEAELNDVFCSDRSGHIYAAGGFDGTTMYQYTVATNTWKPIADLPSNHGFNGSCTVSGDGWLYVGTGSNGTFYRLQLY
;
A
#
# COMPACT_ATOMS: atom_id res chain seq x y z
N MET A 1 -12.37 -11.27 47.78
CA MET A 1 -12.02 -12.19 48.88
C MET A 1 -10.85 -13.04 48.36
N ARG A 2 -9.59 -12.89 48.74
CA ARG A 2 -8.93 -12.44 49.98
C ARG A 2 -7.78 -11.48 49.66
N ILE A 3 -7.55 -10.61 50.64
CA ILE A 3 -6.48 -9.63 50.77
C ILE A 3 -5.25 -10.34 51.37
N TYR A 4 -4.04 -10.00 50.92
CA TYR A 4 -2.80 -10.29 51.66
C TYR A 4 -2.07 -8.96 51.91
N THR A 5 -2.14 -8.52 53.17
CA THR A 5 -1.37 -7.43 53.77
C THR A 5 -0.01 -7.96 54.21
N LEU A 6 1.09 -7.33 53.77
CA LEU A 6 2.41 -7.45 54.40
C LEU A 6 2.63 -6.24 55.31
N SER A 7 2.91 -6.49 56.60
CA SER A 7 3.29 -5.47 57.58
C SER A 7 4.79 -5.58 57.87
N LEU A 8 5.52 -4.47 57.80
CA LEU A 8 6.91 -4.36 58.24
C LEU A 8 6.96 -3.34 59.40
N PRO A 9 7.60 -3.63 60.55
CA PRO A 9 7.60 -2.72 61.68
C PRO A 9 8.73 -1.69 61.61
N LEU A 10 8.34 -0.45 61.85
CA LEU A 10 9.15 0.74 62.08
C LEU A 10 9.82 0.66 63.46
N LEU A 11 11.15 0.74 63.51
CA LEU A 11 11.92 0.84 64.76
C LEU A 11 12.48 2.26 64.89
N LEU A 12 11.90 3.02 65.82
CA LEU A 12 12.25 4.39 66.17
C LEU A 12 13.38 4.36 67.22
N LEU A 13 14.54 4.95 66.92
CA LEU A 13 15.57 5.28 67.93
C LEU A 13 15.58 6.80 68.12
N LEU A 14 15.10 7.27 69.28
CA LEU A 14 15.31 8.63 69.76
C LEU A 14 16.70 8.74 70.40
N ALA A 15 17.52 9.69 69.93
CA ALA A 15 18.62 10.26 70.70
C ALA A 15 18.31 11.74 70.93
N ALA A 16 18.09 12.10 72.19
CA ALA A 16 17.89 13.48 72.64
C ALA A 16 19.23 14.03 73.15
N CYS A 17 19.69 15.15 72.60
CA CYS A 17 20.70 16.00 73.24
C CYS A 17 20.00 17.21 73.88
N LYS A 18 20.49 17.54 75.06
CA LYS A 18 19.91 18.39 76.10
C LYS A 18 20.52 19.78 76.02
N ASP A 19 19.69 20.79 75.77
CA ASP A 19 19.99 22.19 76.08
C ASP A 19 20.01 22.39 77.59
N ASP A 20 20.99 23.15 78.09
CA ASP A 20 20.86 24.01 79.27
C ASP A 20 22.01 25.03 79.25
N ALA A 21 21.64 26.30 79.07
CA ALA A 21 22.51 27.47 79.18
C ALA A 21 22.92 27.75 80.65
N PRO A 22 24.07 28.42 80.91
CA PRO A 22 24.39 28.92 82.24
C PRO A 22 24.12 30.43 82.36
N THR A 23 23.39 30.82 83.39
CA THR A 23 23.34 32.21 83.89
C THR A 23 24.23 32.37 85.12
N ASP A 24 25.21 33.26 85.00
CA ASP A 24 25.63 34.34 85.91
C ASP A 24 25.52 34.17 87.45
N ASP A 25 26.66 34.32 88.16
CA ASP A 25 26.86 35.35 89.21
C ASP A 25 28.22 35.18 89.94
N SER A 26 28.89 36.33 90.13
CA SER A 26 29.80 36.74 91.22
C SER A 26 31.33 36.76 90.98
N GLY A 27 31.83 37.94 90.58
CA GLY A 27 32.54 38.80 91.55
C GLY A 27 34.04 39.11 91.38
N VAL A 28 34.31 40.38 91.02
CA VAL A 28 35.25 41.35 91.64
C VAL A 28 36.70 41.48 91.09
N ASP A 29 36.92 42.68 90.48
CA ASP A 29 38.06 43.63 90.58
C ASP A 29 39.43 43.31 89.92
N ASP A 30 39.84 44.10 88.91
CA ASP A 30 40.82 45.18 89.09
C ASP A 30 41.05 45.96 87.77
N SER A 31 41.28 47.25 87.98
CA SER A 31 41.46 48.43 87.13
C SER A 31 42.34 48.37 85.88
N GLY A 32 42.06 49.29 84.94
CA GLY A 32 43.04 49.80 84.00
C GLY A 32 42.42 50.41 82.74
N ALA A 33 42.16 51.71 82.76
CA ALA A 33 41.89 52.48 81.55
C ALA A 33 43.16 52.57 80.70
N ASP A 34 43.07 52.23 79.41
CA ASP A 34 43.95 52.81 78.39
C ASP A 34 43.16 53.07 77.11
N ASP A 35 43.26 54.32 76.69
CA ASP A 35 42.78 54.89 75.45
C ASP A 35 43.91 54.69 74.44
N SER A 36 43.82 53.60 73.68
CA SER A 36 44.61 53.39 72.48
C SER A 36 43.66 52.96 71.38
N GLY A 37 43.52 53.78 70.35
CA GLY A 37 42.82 53.41 69.13
C GLY A 37 43.28 52.03 68.69
N ALA A 38 42.33 51.12 68.54
CA ALA A 38 42.60 49.83 67.93
C ALA A 38 43.19 50.14 66.55
N GLU A 39 44.47 49.86 66.36
CA GLU A 39 44.97 49.63 65.02
C GLU A 39 44.17 48.42 64.54
N GLU A 40 43.29 48.66 63.58
CA GLU A 40 42.59 47.58 62.89
C GLU A 40 43.68 46.67 62.30
N ILE A 41 43.82 45.47 62.86
CA ILE A 41 44.83 44.51 62.44
C ILE A 41 44.28 43.84 61.18
N ASP A 42 45.08 43.90 60.12
CA ASP A 42 44.95 43.14 58.86
C ASP A 42 46.08 42.10 58.91
N ALA A 43 45.75 40.87 59.28
CA ALA A 43 46.75 39.86 59.62
C ALA A 43 47.26 39.03 58.42
N ASP A 44 46.53 38.98 57.30
CA ASP A 44 46.95 38.31 56.06
C ASP A 44 47.39 39.26 54.93
N GLY A 45 47.10 40.55 55.06
CA GLY A 45 47.61 41.62 54.20
C GLY A 45 46.79 41.87 52.93
N ASP A 46 45.51 41.51 52.90
CA ASP A 46 44.64 41.73 51.73
C ASP A 46 44.03 43.13 51.64
N GLY A 47 44.20 43.94 52.70
CA GLY A 47 43.71 45.30 52.79
C GLY A 47 42.37 45.45 53.49
N SER A 48 41.80 44.37 54.05
CA SER A 48 40.61 44.37 54.89
C SER A 48 40.99 44.23 56.36
N PRO A 49 40.43 45.05 57.26
CA PRO A 49 40.69 44.91 58.69
C PRO A 49 39.91 43.74 59.29
N SER A 50 40.45 43.09 60.32
CA SER A 50 39.82 42.02 61.12
C SER A 50 38.38 42.26 61.61
N THR A 51 37.88 43.50 61.61
CA THR A 51 36.48 43.81 61.94
C THR A 51 35.50 43.64 60.78
N GLU A 52 36.00 43.65 59.54
CA GLU A 52 35.24 43.53 58.30
C GLU A 52 35.59 42.24 57.54
N ASP A 53 36.73 41.63 57.87
CA ASP A 53 37.22 40.36 57.33
C ASP A 53 36.67 39.16 58.13
N CYS A 54 36.03 38.23 57.42
CA CYS A 54 35.43 37.03 58.00
C CYS A 54 36.44 35.89 58.24
N ASP A 55 37.64 35.92 57.65
CA ASP A 55 38.80 35.11 58.02
C ASP A 55 40.13 35.87 57.82
N ASP A 56 40.48 36.72 58.79
CA ASP A 56 41.71 37.55 58.88
C ASP A 56 43.05 36.75 58.83
N GLN A 57 43.02 35.47 58.51
CA GLN A 57 44.21 34.64 58.26
C GLN A 57 44.28 34.11 56.82
N ASP A 58 43.29 34.37 55.96
CA ASP A 58 43.22 33.92 54.59
C ASP A 58 42.83 35.07 53.62
N ALA A 59 43.84 35.63 52.96
CA ALA A 59 43.70 36.74 52.01
C ALA A 59 42.79 36.48 50.79
N ALA A 60 42.25 35.26 50.64
CA ALA A 60 41.22 34.92 49.66
C ALA A 60 39.78 35.11 50.16
N ILE A 61 39.59 35.39 51.45
CA ILE A 61 38.30 35.56 52.13
C ILE A 61 38.25 36.97 52.69
N ASN A 62 37.58 37.89 51.99
CA ASN A 62 37.45 39.28 52.42
C ASN A 62 36.34 40.03 51.67
N PRO A 63 35.89 41.21 52.16
CA PRO A 63 34.86 42.03 51.52
C PRO A 63 35.00 42.37 50.03
N SER A 64 36.20 42.21 49.44
CA SER A 64 36.47 42.49 48.03
C SER A 64 36.76 41.23 47.20
N ALA A 65 36.73 40.04 47.79
CA ALA A 65 36.94 38.78 47.09
C ALA A 65 35.76 38.47 46.16
N GLU A 66 36.02 37.68 45.12
CA GLU A 66 34.97 37.09 44.31
C GLU A 66 34.37 35.89 45.04
N GLU A 67 33.05 35.74 44.99
CA GLU A 67 32.38 34.57 45.56
C GLU A 67 32.59 33.36 44.65
N LEU A 68 32.89 32.21 45.24
CA LEU A 68 33.07 30.93 44.55
C LEU A 68 32.11 29.88 45.10
N CYS A 69 31.80 28.86 44.32
CA CYS A 69 30.97 27.73 44.75
C CYS A 69 31.77 26.72 45.60
N ASP A 70 32.30 27.14 46.75
CA ASP A 70 33.12 26.31 47.63
C ASP A 70 32.52 26.09 49.04
N GLY A 71 31.35 26.69 49.30
CA GLY A 71 30.65 26.61 50.58
C GLY A 71 31.20 27.55 51.65
N ILE A 72 32.03 28.52 51.26
CA ILE A 72 32.61 29.56 52.09
C ILE A 72 32.08 30.91 51.60
N ASP A 73 31.72 31.79 52.55
CA ASP A 73 31.42 33.20 52.25
C ASP A 73 32.75 33.91 51.95
N ASN A 74 33.20 33.90 50.69
CA ASN A 74 34.49 34.47 50.32
C ASN A 74 34.45 35.99 50.40
N ASN A 75 33.31 36.61 50.09
CA ASN A 75 33.17 38.06 50.02
C ASN A 75 32.66 38.71 51.34
N CYS A 76 32.50 37.93 52.40
CA CYS A 76 32.06 38.33 53.74
C CYS A 76 30.74 39.13 53.80
N ASP A 77 29.81 38.92 52.85
CA ASP A 77 28.53 39.60 52.81
C ASP A 77 27.42 38.90 53.61
N SER A 78 27.79 37.80 54.30
CA SER A 78 26.91 36.92 55.09
C SER A 78 25.95 36.05 54.27
N VAL A 79 26.15 35.92 52.96
CA VAL A 79 25.48 34.92 52.12
C VAL A 79 26.50 34.03 51.41
N ILE A 80 26.48 32.74 51.72
CA ILE A 80 27.39 31.76 51.12
C ILE A 80 26.97 31.49 49.67
N ASP A 81 27.94 31.49 48.75
CA ASP A 81 27.85 31.02 47.36
C ASP A 81 26.78 31.76 46.53
N THR A 82 26.44 33.00 46.87
CA THR A 82 25.45 33.80 46.13
C THR A 82 26.17 34.68 45.10
N ASP A 83 25.68 34.70 43.86
CA ASP A 83 26.33 35.42 42.74
C ASP A 83 27.78 34.96 42.46
N ALA A 84 28.11 33.71 42.81
CA ALA A 84 29.41 33.10 42.60
C ALA A 84 29.86 33.15 41.12
N THR A 85 31.12 33.49 40.89
CA THR A 85 31.66 33.73 39.54
C THR A 85 31.91 32.45 38.76
N ASP A 86 32.01 31.31 39.45
CA ASP A 86 32.15 29.96 38.89
C ASP A 86 30.83 29.15 38.93
N ALA A 87 29.70 29.80 39.21
CA ALA A 87 28.38 29.17 39.16
C ALA A 87 28.10 28.51 37.80
N ALA A 88 27.59 27.28 37.85
CA ALA A 88 27.17 26.57 36.65
C ALA A 88 25.84 27.13 36.13
N THR A 89 25.62 27.00 34.82
CA THR A 89 24.33 27.32 34.20
C THR A 89 23.41 26.10 34.27
N TRP A 90 22.18 26.31 34.69
CA TRP A 90 21.13 25.31 34.79
C TRP A 90 19.90 25.75 34.00
N TYR A 91 19.17 24.80 33.44
CA TYR A 91 17.99 24.99 32.60
C TYR A 91 16.85 24.18 33.18
N THR A 92 15.65 24.74 33.22
CA THR A 92 14.44 24.03 33.67
C THR A 92 14.16 22.88 32.70
N ASP A 93 13.86 21.70 33.26
CA ASP A 93 13.46 20.47 32.56
C ASP A 93 12.01 20.16 33.02
N ALA A 94 11.03 20.66 32.28
CA ALA A 94 9.63 20.65 32.69
C ALA A 94 8.86 19.38 32.30
N ASP A 95 9.32 18.65 31.28
CA ASP A 95 8.71 17.39 30.82
C ASP A 95 9.49 16.12 31.24
N ASN A 96 10.67 16.29 31.84
CA ASN A 96 11.52 15.26 32.42
C ASN A 96 12.20 14.33 31.42
N ASP A 97 12.65 14.86 30.29
CA ASP A 97 13.38 14.13 29.25
C ASP A 97 14.92 14.25 29.31
N THR A 98 15.43 15.06 30.26
CA THR A 98 16.85 15.37 30.53
C THR A 98 17.52 16.42 29.64
N PHE A 99 16.74 17.08 28.79
CA PHE A 99 17.06 18.34 28.15
C PHE A 99 16.28 19.45 28.88
N GLY A 100 16.65 20.70 28.68
CA GLY A 100 15.97 21.80 29.36
C GLY A 100 15.91 23.04 28.51
N ASP A 101 14.96 23.92 28.80
CA ASP A 101 14.68 25.10 28.00
C ASP A 101 15.88 26.07 27.98
N PRO A 102 16.53 26.35 26.83
CA PRO A 102 17.63 27.31 26.71
C PRO A 102 17.27 28.72 27.18
N ALA A 103 15.99 29.11 27.11
CA ALA A 103 15.50 30.41 27.54
C ALA A 103 15.34 30.51 29.08
N SER A 104 15.42 29.40 29.79
CA SER A 104 15.27 29.32 31.26
C SER A 104 16.59 29.38 32.04
N ALA A 105 17.71 29.63 31.34
CA ALA A 105 19.06 29.65 31.89
C ALA A 105 19.19 30.44 33.20
N THR A 106 19.66 29.76 34.25
CA THR A 106 19.88 30.33 35.59
C THR A 106 21.25 29.90 36.12
N LEU A 107 22.01 30.84 36.72
CA LEU A 107 23.28 30.53 37.37
C LEU A 107 23.05 30.09 38.81
N ALA A 108 23.63 28.95 39.21
CA ALA A 108 23.62 28.46 40.59
C ALA A 108 24.77 27.47 40.85
N CYS A 109 25.28 27.44 42.07
CA CYS A 109 26.31 26.48 42.49
C CYS A 109 25.80 25.04 42.54
N GLU A 110 24.53 24.85 42.90
CA GLU A 110 23.85 23.55 42.93
C GLU A 110 22.63 23.59 42.01
N ALA A 111 22.30 22.45 41.42
CA ALA A 111 21.14 22.33 40.52
C ALA A 111 19.85 22.76 41.23
N PRO A 112 19.15 23.79 40.72
CA PRO A 112 17.79 24.09 41.17
C PRO A 112 16.88 22.88 41.00
N THR A 113 15.84 22.78 41.83
CA THR A 113 14.89 21.66 41.72
C THR A 113 14.20 21.68 40.36
N GLY A 114 14.31 20.59 39.61
CA GLY A 114 13.74 20.48 38.26
C GLY A 114 14.56 21.17 37.18
N ALA A 115 15.85 21.45 37.44
CA ALA A 115 16.76 21.98 36.44
C ALA A 115 17.93 21.02 36.16
N ILE A 116 18.40 21.01 34.92
CA ILE A 116 19.51 20.19 34.43
C ILE A 116 20.58 21.05 33.75
N SER A 117 21.77 20.49 33.53
CA SER A 117 22.90 21.23 32.94
C SER A 117 22.86 21.33 31.42
N ASN A 118 21.98 20.55 30.77
CA ASN A 118 21.80 20.53 29.33
C ASN A 118 20.64 21.46 28.96
N GLY A 119 20.89 22.44 28.08
CA GLY A 119 19.93 23.48 27.71
C GLY A 119 19.52 23.42 26.25
N ASP A 120 19.61 22.24 25.64
CA ASP A 120 19.47 22.07 24.18
C ASP A 120 18.05 21.71 23.74
N ASP A 121 17.05 21.81 24.63
CA ASP A 121 15.66 21.44 24.34
C ASP A 121 14.94 22.49 23.47
N CYS A 122 14.24 22.06 22.42
CA CYS A 122 13.44 22.94 21.58
C CYS A 122 11.95 23.00 21.99
N ASP A 123 11.43 22.05 22.77
CA ASP A 123 10.08 22.08 23.35
C ASP A 123 10.02 21.36 24.72
N ASP A 124 10.44 22.08 25.77
CA ASP A 124 10.42 21.67 27.20
C ASP A 124 9.02 21.30 27.77
N GLY A 125 7.99 21.29 26.93
CA GLY A 125 6.66 20.79 27.26
C GLY A 125 6.36 19.38 26.77
N ASP A 126 7.21 18.78 25.94
CA ASP A 126 7.00 17.48 25.30
C ASP A 126 8.26 16.60 25.31
N ALA A 127 8.27 15.59 26.19
CA ALA A 127 9.39 14.66 26.34
C ALA A 127 9.68 13.76 25.11
N GLY A 128 8.92 13.93 24.02
CA GLY A 128 9.21 13.35 22.71
C GLY A 128 10.06 14.26 21.80
N VAL A 129 10.30 15.51 22.18
CA VAL A 129 10.94 16.55 21.36
C VAL A 129 12.24 17.00 22.02
N TYR A 130 13.37 16.51 21.53
CA TYR A 130 14.69 16.83 22.06
C TYR A 130 15.80 16.48 21.07
N PRO A 131 17.01 17.03 21.23
CA PRO A 131 18.14 16.73 20.37
C PRO A 131 18.36 15.24 20.07
N ASN A 132 18.31 14.85 18.79
CA ASN A 132 18.47 13.48 18.30
C ASN A 132 17.35 12.51 18.73
N ALA A 133 16.15 13.00 19.03
CA ALA A 133 14.96 12.15 19.10
C ALA A 133 14.70 11.43 17.76
N ALA A 134 13.76 10.50 17.74
CA ALA A 134 13.35 9.87 16.49
C ALA A 134 12.26 10.71 15.84
N GLU A 135 12.44 11.03 14.56
CA GLU A 135 11.41 11.68 13.75
C GLU A 135 10.23 10.75 13.45
N PHE A 136 9.03 11.31 13.52
CA PHE A 136 7.78 10.68 13.12
C PHE A 136 7.09 11.54 12.07
N CYS A 137 6.23 10.94 11.26
CA CYS A 137 5.38 11.70 10.33
C CYS A 137 4.21 12.40 11.07
N ASP A 138 4.51 13.30 12.01
CA ASP A 138 3.51 14.02 12.82
C ASP A 138 3.51 15.55 12.62
N GLY A 139 4.43 16.06 11.81
CA GLY A 139 4.57 17.47 11.46
C GLY A 139 5.30 18.29 12.52
N LEU A 140 6.02 17.63 13.43
CA LEU A 140 6.88 18.25 14.43
C LEU A 140 8.34 17.97 14.08
N ASP A 141 9.22 18.91 14.45
CA ASP A 141 10.67 18.68 14.51
C ASP A 141 10.92 18.02 15.87
N ASN A 142 10.97 16.69 15.92
CA ASN A 142 11.15 15.96 17.17
C ASN A 142 12.61 16.00 17.63
N ASP A 143 13.57 16.04 16.70
CA ASP A 143 14.98 15.89 16.99
C ASP A 143 15.75 17.22 17.14
N CYS A 144 15.03 18.33 17.03
CA CYS A 144 15.48 19.71 17.16
C CYS A 144 16.55 20.15 16.14
N ASP A 145 16.58 19.56 14.94
CA ASP A 145 17.57 19.89 13.90
C ASP A 145 17.10 20.93 12.87
N THR A 146 15.86 21.41 12.99
CA THR A 146 15.14 22.38 12.14
C THR A 146 14.55 21.87 10.84
N ASP A 147 14.85 20.64 10.45
CA ASP A 147 14.06 19.91 9.47
C ASP A 147 12.84 19.28 10.19
N VAL A 148 11.83 18.85 9.41
CA VAL A 148 10.57 18.32 9.98
C VAL A 148 10.26 17.00 9.27
N ASP A 149 10.02 15.96 10.07
CA ASP A 149 9.71 14.60 9.65
C ASP A 149 10.77 13.97 8.70
N GLU A 150 12.02 14.43 8.73
CA GLU A 150 13.11 13.88 7.93
C GLU A 150 13.57 12.52 8.46
N ASP A 151 13.86 11.58 7.54
CA ASP A 151 14.24 10.22 7.92
C ASP A 151 13.30 9.56 8.95
N ALA A 152 12.03 10.00 8.98
CA ALA A 152 11.01 9.53 9.91
C ALA A 152 10.96 8.00 9.95
N ILE A 153 10.60 7.45 11.11
CA ILE A 153 10.61 6.00 11.32
C ILE A 153 9.32 5.30 10.89
N ASP A 154 8.25 6.07 10.63
CA ASP A 154 6.94 5.59 10.18
C ASP A 154 6.46 6.17 8.82
N PRO A 155 7.33 6.32 7.79
CA PRO A 155 6.95 6.91 6.52
C PRO A 155 6.05 5.95 5.76
N LEU A 156 5.15 6.53 4.95
CA LEU A 156 4.34 5.76 4.02
C LEU A 156 5.13 5.43 2.76
N THR A 157 4.83 4.28 2.17
CA THR A 157 5.32 3.92 0.83
C THR A 157 4.40 4.52 -0.21
N TRP A 158 4.97 5.31 -1.11
CA TRP A 158 4.32 5.86 -2.29
C TRP A 158 4.89 5.20 -3.55
N TYR A 159 4.07 5.09 -4.59
CA TYR A 159 4.38 4.43 -5.86
C TYR A 159 4.35 5.46 -6.98
N ALA A 160 5.34 5.47 -7.88
CA ALA A 160 5.36 6.44 -8.97
C ALA A 160 4.12 6.29 -9.85
N ASP A 161 3.52 7.40 -10.27
CA ASP A 161 2.34 7.51 -11.13
C ASP A 161 2.73 8.47 -12.27
N ALA A 162 3.37 7.92 -13.29
CA ALA A 162 4.01 8.68 -14.36
C ALA A 162 3.04 9.07 -15.49
N ASP A 163 1.87 8.45 -15.56
CA ASP A 163 0.82 8.78 -16.52
C ASP A 163 -0.40 9.50 -15.92
N GLU A 164 -0.40 9.70 -14.60
CA GLU A 164 -1.35 10.48 -13.80
C GLU A 164 -2.76 9.89 -13.74
N ASP A 165 -2.88 8.56 -13.70
CA ASP A 165 -4.17 7.86 -13.63
C ASP A 165 -4.62 7.47 -12.20
N GLY A 166 -3.72 7.61 -11.22
CA GLY A 166 -3.96 7.35 -9.81
C GLY A 166 -3.54 5.96 -9.33
N TYR A 167 -3.03 5.11 -10.21
CA TYR A 167 -2.37 3.84 -9.91
C TYR A 167 -0.85 4.02 -10.09
N GLY A 168 -0.04 3.29 -9.34
CA GLY A 168 1.41 3.47 -9.39
C GLY A 168 2.22 2.19 -9.45
N ASP A 169 3.44 2.31 -9.97
CA ASP A 169 4.39 1.21 -10.18
C ASP A 169 4.90 0.65 -8.84
N ALA A 170 4.57 -0.61 -8.56
CA ALA A 170 5.02 -1.32 -7.36
C ALA A 170 6.56 -1.45 -7.23
N GLU A 171 7.31 -1.36 -8.33
CA GLU A 171 8.77 -1.45 -8.36
C GLU A 171 9.46 -0.08 -8.18
N VAL A 172 8.74 1.03 -8.37
CA VAL A 172 9.27 2.40 -8.21
C VAL A 172 8.64 3.06 -6.99
N THR A 173 9.30 2.88 -5.84
CA THR A 173 8.80 3.35 -4.55
C THR A 173 9.57 4.55 -3.99
N LEU A 174 8.87 5.35 -3.19
CA LEU A 174 9.42 6.45 -2.40
C LEU A 174 8.80 6.43 -1.00
N LEU A 175 9.63 6.51 0.04
CA LEU A 175 9.16 6.71 1.40
C LEU A 175 9.00 8.20 1.67
N ALA A 176 7.83 8.62 2.14
CA ALA A 176 7.55 10.01 2.53
C ALA A 176 6.33 10.09 3.47
N CYS A 177 6.29 11.12 4.31
CA CYS A 177 5.16 11.40 5.20
C CYS A 177 3.93 11.94 4.46
N GLU A 178 4.15 12.80 3.47
CA GLU A 178 3.11 13.33 2.60
C GLU A 178 3.23 12.78 1.18
N LEU A 179 2.10 12.81 0.44
CA LEU A 179 2.01 12.40 -0.95
C LEU A 179 3.00 13.20 -1.83
N PRO A 180 4.03 12.54 -2.40
CA PRO A 180 4.95 13.19 -3.32
C PRO A 180 4.27 13.48 -4.66
N SER A 181 4.72 14.54 -5.35
CA SER A 181 4.21 14.86 -6.69
C SER A 181 4.59 13.75 -7.68
N GLY A 182 3.61 13.26 -8.44
CA GLY A 182 3.81 12.17 -9.42
C GLY A 182 3.91 10.79 -8.79
N TYR A 183 3.32 10.61 -7.61
CA TYR A 183 3.20 9.33 -6.92
C TYR A 183 1.73 9.12 -6.49
N THR A 184 1.39 7.92 -6.04
CA THR A 184 0.10 7.54 -5.46
C THR A 184 0.28 6.47 -4.36
N ALA A 185 -0.75 6.23 -3.56
CA ALA A 185 -0.74 5.16 -2.54
C ALA A 185 -1.15 3.79 -3.10
N ASP A 186 -1.79 3.77 -4.27
CA ASP A 186 -2.24 2.54 -4.93
C ASP A 186 -1.11 1.97 -5.80
N ASN A 187 -0.73 0.72 -5.57
CA ASN A 187 0.41 0.09 -6.25
C ASN A 187 -0.01 -0.90 -7.35
N THR A 188 -1.20 -0.70 -7.92
CA THR A 188 -1.79 -1.69 -8.84
C THR A 188 -1.61 -1.37 -10.31
N ASP A 189 -0.74 -0.40 -10.65
CA ASP A 189 -0.37 -0.12 -12.04
C ASP A 189 0.71 -1.08 -12.54
N CYS A 190 0.48 -1.62 -13.74
CA CYS A 190 1.35 -2.57 -14.41
C CYS A 190 1.97 -2.02 -15.70
N ASP A 191 1.57 -0.83 -16.14
CA ASP A 191 2.25 -0.03 -17.16
C ASP A 191 2.09 1.46 -16.82
N ASP A 192 2.98 1.95 -15.96
CA ASP A 192 3.12 3.34 -15.46
C ASP A 192 3.45 4.38 -16.56
N THR A 193 3.20 4.04 -17.82
CA THR A 193 3.35 4.92 -18.99
C THR A 193 2.08 5.03 -19.83
N ASP A 194 1.01 4.32 -19.48
CA ASP A 194 -0.28 4.32 -20.16
C ASP A 194 -1.46 4.32 -19.17
N ALA A 195 -2.02 5.52 -18.95
CA ALA A 195 -3.13 5.86 -18.02
C ALA A 195 -4.46 5.11 -18.23
N ARG A 196 -4.44 4.08 -19.06
CA ARG A 196 -5.56 3.20 -19.40
C ARG A 196 -5.33 1.78 -18.86
N PHE A 197 -4.12 1.46 -18.36
CA PHE A 197 -3.69 0.13 -17.94
C PHE A 197 -3.76 -0.07 -16.41
N PHE A 198 -4.95 0.02 -15.83
CA PHE A 198 -5.17 -0.22 -14.38
C PHE A 198 -5.30 -1.72 -14.00
N GLU A 199 -5.13 -2.64 -14.97
CA GLU A 199 -5.37 -4.05 -14.74
C GLU A 199 -4.20 -4.65 -13.95
N ARG A 200 -4.52 -5.24 -12.77
CA ARG A 200 -3.59 -6.11 -12.03
C ARG A 200 -2.84 -6.96 -13.03
N CYS A 201 -1.52 -6.93 -12.95
CA CYS A 201 -0.61 -7.76 -13.72
C CYS A 201 -1.19 -9.16 -13.71
N LEU A 202 -1.89 -9.52 -14.79
CA LEU A 202 -2.40 -10.86 -14.96
C LEU A 202 -1.17 -11.72 -14.78
N THR A 203 -1.28 -12.71 -13.90
CA THR A 203 -0.20 -13.65 -13.61
C THR A 203 0.41 -14.05 -14.94
N SER A 204 1.63 -13.60 -15.21
CA SER A 204 2.22 -13.82 -16.53
C SER A 204 2.43 -15.31 -16.69
N PHE A 205 1.69 -15.94 -17.60
CA PHE A 205 1.75 -17.38 -17.77
C PHE A 205 2.89 -17.76 -18.70
N SER A 206 3.75 -18.67 -18.24
CA SER A 206 4.87 -19.19 -19.03
C SER A 206 4.42 -20.06 -20.22
N GLY A 207 3.13 -20.40 -20.29
CA GLY A 207 2.58 -21.35 -21.23
C GLY A 207 2.91 -22.81 -20.88
N VAL A 208 3.38 -23.08 -19.66
CA VAL A 208 3.47 -24.43 -19.11
C VAL A 208 2.13 -24.79 -18.48
N THR A 209 1.59 -25.95 -18.83
CA THR A 209 0.32 -26.46 -18.28
C THR A 209 0.57 -27.64 -17.35
N GLY A 210 -0.36 -27.85 -16.43
CA GLY A 210 -0.49 -29.11 -15.71
C GLY A 210 -0.84 -30.28 -16.65
N SER A 211 -0.90 -31.47 -16.06
CA SER A 211 -1.20 -32.72 -16.78
C SER A 211 -2.49 -33.41 -16.33
N ALA A 212 -3.15 -32.86 -15.30
CA ALA A 212 -4.35 -33.44 -14.71
C ALA A 212 -5.44 -32.38 -14.59
N TRP A 213 -6.62 -32.69 -15.12
CA TRP A 213 -7.81 -31.87 -14.99
C TRP A 213 -8.52 -32.13 -13.66
N GLU A 214 -9.00 -31.05 -13.04
CA GLU A 214 -9.88 -31.12 -11.88
C GLU A 214 -11.32 -30.93 -12.31
N THR A 215 -12.23 -31.76 -11.79
CA THR A 215 -13.68 -31.60 -12.02
C THR A 215 -14.26 -30.71 -10.94
N LEU A 216 -14.98 -29.67 -11.36
CA LEU A 216 -15.57 -28.67 -10.48
C LEU A 216 -17.09 -28.86 -10.35
N ALA A 217 -17.70 -28.06 -9.48
CA ALA A 217 -19.15 -27.98 -9.40
C ALA A 217 -19.73 -27.56 -10.75
N THR A 218 -20.69 -28.33 -11.25
CA THR A 218 -21.34 -28.07 -12.54
C THR A 218 -22.35 -26.94 -12.41
N PRO A 219 -22.41 -26.00 -13.36
CA PRO A 219 -23.45 -24.98 -13.41
C PRO A 219 -24.82 -25.62 -13.66
N THR A 220 -25.89 -24.87 -13.40
CA THR A 220 -27.25 -25.34 -13.72
C THR A 220 -27.59 -25.14 -15.19
N GLU A 221 -26.93 -24.19 -15.86
CA GLU A 221 -27.06 -23.93 -17.29
C GLU A 221 -25.81 -24.41 -18.05
N PRO A 222 -25.94 -24.71 -19.36
CA PRO A 222 -24.78 -24.99 -20.23
C PRO A 222 -23.75 -23.85 -20.22
N THR A 223 -22.47 -24.21 -20.37
CA THR A 223 -21.33 -23.27 -20.32
C THR A 223 -20.92 -22.83 -21.71
N TYR A 224 -21.58 -21.81 -22.24
CA TYR A 224 -21.37 -21.33 -23.62
C TYR A 224 -20.52 -20.06 -23.69
N SER A 225 -20.25 -19.42 -22.55
CA SER A 225 -19.53 -18.15 -22.52
C SER A 225 -18.89 -17.86 -21.18
N LEU A 226 -18.03 -18.79 -20.79
CA LEU A 226 -17.16 -18.58 -19.65
C LEU A 226 -16.25 -17.39 -19.91
N GLN A 227 -16.25 -16.48 -18.96
CA GLN A 227 -15.43 -15.28 -18.94
C GLN A 227 -14.98 -15.04 -17.51
N SER A 228 -13.71 -14.69 -17.32
CA SER A 228 -13.21 -14.26 -16.02
C SER A 228 -13.49 -12.78 -15.85
N TYR A 229 -13.84 -12.41 -14.62
CA TYR A 229 -13.99 -11.03 -14.19
C TYR A 229 -13.03 -10.81 -13.03
N HIS A 230 -12.05 -9.93 -13.23
CA HIS A 230 -11.06 -9.60 -12.22
C HIS A 230 -11.42 -8.27 -11.58
N PHE A 231 -12.06 -8.32 -10.42
CA PHE A 231 -12.39 -7.14 -9.64
C PHE A 231 -12.05 -7.35 -8.16
N ALA A 232 -11.41 -6.35 -7.55
CA ALA A 232 -11.27 -6.19 -6.10
C ALA A 232 -10.84 -7.44 -5.30
N GLY A 233 -9.99 -8.29 -5.88
CA GLY A 233 -9.49 -9.50 -5.20
C GLY A 233 -10.47 -10.67 -5.13
N GLU A 234 -11.68 -10.54 -5.66
CA GLU A 234 -12.66 -11.63 -5.75
C GLU A 234 -12.58 -12.26 -7.15
N GLN A 235 -12.38 -13.58 -7.21
CA GLN A 235 -12.29 -14.30 -8.49
C GLN A 235 -13.64 -14.87 -8.87
N TYR A 236 -14.37 -14.14 -9.73
CA TYR A 236 -15.62 -14.62 -10.30
C TYR A 236 -15.46 -14.99 -11.77
N LEU A 237 -16.09 -16.10 -12.16
CA LEU A 237 -16.28 -16.44 -13.56
C LEU A 237 -17.75 -16.27 -13.92
N PHE A 238 -18.03 -15.65 -15.04
CA PHE A 238 -19.38 -15.43 -15.52
C PHE A 238 -19.67 -16.37 -16.69
N ASN A 239 -20.92 -16.83 -16.77
CA ASN A 239 -21.44 -17.61 -17.88
C ASN A 239 -22.83 -17.09 -18.23
N MET A 240 -23.10 -16.92 -19.51
CA MET A 240 -24.41 -16.54 -20.02
C MET A 240 -24.99 -17.67 -20.86
N TYR A 241 -26.24 -18.01 -20.57
CA TYR A 241 -27.02 -18.93 -21.36
C TYR A 241 -28.41 -18.33 -21.59
N ASP A 242 -28.76 -18.06 -22.85
CA ASP A 242 -29.94 -17.28 -23.20
C ASP A 242 -29.95 -15.91 -22.50
N ALA A 243 -30.99 -15.65 -21.70
CA ALA A 243 -31.09 -14.45 -20.88
C ALA A 243 -30.66 -14.68 -19.42
N THR A 244 -30.23 -15.90 -19.09
CA THR A 244 -29.85 -16.31 -17.74
C THR A 244 -28.34 -16.16 -17.58
N GLY A 245 -27.93 -15.32 -16.63
CA GLY A 245 -26.54 -15.26 -16.22
C GLY A 245 -26.27 -16.09 -14.98
N GLN A 246 -25.07 -16.66 -14.90
CA GLN A 246 -24.55 -17.33 -13.72
C GLN A 246 -23.15 -16.80 -13.39
N LYS A 247 -22.85 -16.72 -12.10
CA LYS A 247 -21.50 -16.48 -11.58
C LYS A 247 -20.98 -17.69 -10.82
N TYR A 248 -19.73 -18.04 -11.06
CA TYR A 248 -18.97 -19.01 -10.28
C TYR A 248 -18.02 -18.25 -9.36
N ASP A 249 -18.14 -18.49 -8.07
CA ASP A 249 -17.20 -18.04 -7.05
C ASP A 249 -16.05 -19.05 -7.00
N VAL A 250 -14.85 -18.63 -7.42
CA VAL A 250 -13.67 -19.51 -7.49
C VAL A 250 -13.22 -19.96 -6.11
N ASP A 251 -13.29 -19.10 -5.10
CA ASP A 251 -12.85 -19.40 -3.74
C ASP A 251 -13.84 -20.32 -3.01
N ALA A 252 -15.13 -20.04 -3.14
CA ALA A 252 -16.18 -20.86 -2.56
C ALA A 252 -16.44 -22.14 -3.37
N GLY A 253 -16.09 -22.16 -4.66
CA GLY A 253 -16.35 -23.24 -5.59
C GLY A 253 -17.84 -23.43 -5.90
N THR A 254 -18.63 -22.35 -5.91
CA THR A 254 -20.10 -22.43 -6.04
C THR A 254 -20.66 -21.57 -7.18
N TRP A 255 -21.74 -22.05 -7.80
CA TRP A 255 -22.50 -21.31 -8.81
C TRP A 255 -23.70 -20.59 -8.20
N THR A 256 -23.91 -19.34 -8.61
CA THR A 256 -25.08 -18.52 -8.27
C THR A 256 -25.69 -17.94 -9.55
N THR A 257 -27.01 -18.07 -9.71
CA THR A 257 -27.74 -17.44 -10.81
C THR A 257 -27.94 -15.95 -10.52
N LEU A 258 -27.65 -15.11 -11.52
CA LEU A 258 -27.86 -13.66 -11.47
C LEU A 258 -29.36 -13.34 -11.49
N SER A 259 -29.77 -12.27 -10.81
CA SER A 259 -31.20 -11.92 -10.73
C SER A 259 -31.66 -11.17 -11.97
N ALA A 260 -30.79 -10.36 -12.56
CA ALA A 260 -31.12 -9.63 -13.77
C ALA A 260 -31.05 -10.53 -15.00
N SER A 261 -32.12 -10.54 -15.77
CA SER A 261 -32.14 -11.18 -17.08
C SER A 261 -31.47 -10.30 -18.11
N ALA A 262 -30.67 -10.89 -18.99
CA ALA A 262 -30.05 -10.14 -20.08
C ALA A 262 -31.12 -9.55 -21.03
N PRO A 263 -30.86 -8.39 -21.66
CA PRO A 263 -31.80 -7.73 -22.58
C PRO A 263 -32.11 -8.55 -23.84
N TYR A 264 -31.36 -9.62 -24.07
CA TYR A 264 -31.46 -10.49 -25.22
C TYR A 264 -31.41 -11.96 -24.77
N SER A 265 -32.20 -12.79 -25.43
CA SER A 265 -32.32 -14.21 -25.13
C SER A 265 -31.95 -15.00 -26.38
N ALA A 266 -30.71 -15.48 -26.41
CA ALA A 266 -30.30 -16.50 -27.37
C ALA A 266 -29.12 -17.30 -26.80
N PRO A 267 -29.00 -18.57 -27.23
CA PRO A 267 -27.79 -19.32 -26.96
C PRO A 267 -26.64 -18.62 -27.69
N TRP A 268 -25.41 -18.75 -27.17
CA TRP A 268 -24.21 -18.13 -27.74
C TRP A 268 -24.16 -16.60 -27.56
N THR A 269 -24.11 -16.17 -26.31
CA THR A 269 -23.80 -14.79 -25.91
C THR A 269 -22.57 -14.83 -25.05
N SER A 270 -21.62 -13.91 -25.23
CA SER A 270 -20.48 -13.79 -24.32
C SER A 270 -20.26 -12.33 -23.97
N MET A 271 -19.46 -12.13 -22.92
CA MET A 271 -19.16 -10.82 -22.39
C MET A 271 -17.65 -10.62 -22.40
N ALA A 272 -17.20 -9.38 -22.37
CA ALA A 272 -15.81 -9.04 -22.13
C ALA A 272 -15.72 -8.12 -20.92
N PRO A 273 -14.77 -8.37 -20.00
CA PRO A 273 -14.54 -7.48 -18.87
C PRO A 273 -13.90 -6.17 -19.32
N VAL A 274 -14.41 -5.05 -18.83
CA VAL A 274 -13.76 -3.74 -18.94
C VAL A 274 -14.01 -2.99 -17.63
N GLY A 275 -12.96 -2.81 -16.83
CA GLY A 275 -13.09 -2.25 -15.49
C GLY A 275 -14.03 -3.07 -14.61
N GLU A 276 -14.98 -2.38 -13.97
CA GLU A 276 -15.98 -3.01 -13.10
C GLU A 276 -17.19 -3.59 -13.85
N ASP A 277 -17.18 -3.55 -15.19
CA ASP A 277 -18.34 -3.91 -16.00
C ASP A 277 -18.04 -5.02 -16.99
N LEU A 278 -19.11 -5.68 -17.43
CA LEU A 278 -19.08 -6.68 -18.49
C LEU A 278 -19.81 -6.14 -19.71
N TYR A 279 -19.18 -6.19 -20.87
CA TYR A 279 -19.75 -5.70 -22.12
C TYR A 279 -20.06 -6.84 -23.07
N MET A 280 -21.19 -6.75 -23.76
CA MET A 280 -21.64 -7.76 -24.73
C MET A 280 -22.00 -7.09 -26.04
N ILE A 281 -21.42 -7.57 -27.15
CA ILE A 281 -21.83 -7.18 -28.49
C ILE A 281 -22.82 -8.21 -29.02
N ARG A 282 -24.09 -7.86 -29.10
CA ARG A 282 -25.15 -8.76 -29.56
C ARG A 282 -26.34 -8.03 -30.14
N ASN A 283 -27.04 -8.68 -31.07
CA ASN A 283 -28.26 -8.24 -31.71
C ASN A 283 -28.18 -6.78 -32.21
N SER A 284 -27.08 -6.47 -32.91
CA SER A 284 -26.79 -5.12 -33.41
C SER A 284 -26.70 -4.05 -32.31
N SER A 285 -26.32 -4.42 -31.09
CA SER A 285 -26.17 -3.51 -29.95
C SER A 285 -24.95 -3.86 -29.11
N VAL A 286 -24.45 -2.86 -28.37
CA VAL A 286 -23.55 -3.04 -27.24
C VAL A 286 -24.39 -2.96 -25.97
N TYR A 287 -24.27 -3.96 -25.12
CA TYR A 287 -24.85 -3.99 -23.78
C TYR A 287 -23.76 -3.94 -22.73
N GLN A 288 -24.08 -3.34 -21.59
CA GLN A 288 -23.25 -3.31 -20.38
C GLN A 288 -24.03 -4.00 -19.27
N TYR A 289 -23.34 -4.85 -18.51
CA TYR A 289 -23.81 -5.44 -17.28
C TYR A 289 -22.89 -5.00 -16.14
N THR A 290 -23.49 -4.47 -15.08
CA THR A 290 -22.79 -4.01 -13.88
C THR A 290 -23.01 -5.03 -12.76
N PRO A 291 -22.01 -5.85 -12.40
CA PRO A 291 -22.15 -6.89 -11.39
C PRO A 291 -22.51 -6.35 -10.00
N ALA A 292 -21.97 -5.17 -9.63
CA ALA A 292 -22.18 -4.56 -8.32
C ALA A 292 -23.67 -4.26 -8.04
N THR A 293 -24.43 -3.92 -9.09
CA THR A 293 -25.85 -3.57 -9.01
C THR A 293 -26.77 -4.64 -9.58
N ASP A 294 -26.22 -5.67 -10.24
CA ASP A 294 -26.98 -6.69 -10.99
C ASP A 294 -27.94 -6.01 -11.99
N THR A 295 -27.39 -5.18 -12.90
CA THR A 295 -28.19 -4.39 -13.84
C THR A 295 -27.63 -4.41 -15.26
N TRP A 296 -28.53 -4.40 -16.24
CA TRP A 296 -28.20 -4.30 -17.66
C TRP A 296 -28.58 -2.93 -18.25
N THR A 297 -27.69 -2.40 -19.09
CA THR A 297 -27.88 -1.16 -19.83
C THR A 297 -27.60 -1.39 -21.32
N THR A 298 -28.44 -0.83 -22.20
CA THR A 298 -28.11 -0.75 -23.63
C THR A 298 -27.29 0.51 -23.86
N VAL A 299 -26.06 0.32 -24.34
CA VAL A 299 -25.07 1.41 -24.45
C VAL A 299 -25.18 2.12 -25.80
N THR A 300 -25.10 1.35 -26.88
CA THR A 300 -25.16 1.89 -28.25
C THR A 300 -25.61 0.83 -29.25
N ALA A 301 -25.98 1.26 -30.45
CA ALA A 301 -26.32 0.38 -31.57
C ALA A 301 -25.12 0.21 -32.52
N ILE A 302 -24.93 -1.00 -33.05
CA ILE A 302 -23.92 -1.29 -34.07
C ILE A 302 -24.57 -1.64 -35.41
N SER A 303 -23.79 -1.56 -36.49
CA SER A 303 -24.24 -1.90 -37.85
C SER A 303 -23.59 -3.20 -38.36
N GLY A 304 -24.19 -3.83 -39.37
CA GLY A 304 -23.65 -5.05 -39.99
C GLY A 304 -24.10 -6.37 -39.34
N GLY A 305 -24.96 -6.32 -38.32
CA GLY A 305 -25.39 -7.49 -37.55
C GLY A 305 -24.24 -8.08 -36.71
N ASP A 306 -24.53 -9.11 -35.95
CA ASP A 306 -23.52 -9.95 -35.32
C ASP A 306 -23.49 -11.33 -35.99
N ASP A 307 -22.41 -12.08 -35.78
CA ASP A 307 -22.22 -13.43 -36.33
C ASP A 307 -22.22 -14.51 -35.24
N LEU A 308 -23.09 -14.35 -34.21
CA LEU A 308 -23.06 -15.18 -32.98
C LEU A 308 -21.66 -15.22 -32.32
N ASN A 309 -20.97 -14.07 -32.36
CA ASN A 309 -19.57 -13.96 -31.98
C ASN A 309 -19.36 -14.06 -30.47
N MET A 310 -18.11 -14.33 -30.10
CA MET A 310 -17.61 -13.96 -28.80
C MET A 310 -17.29 -12.46 -28.75
N THR A 311 -17.37 -11.89 -27.56
CA THR A 311 -16.93 -10.53 -27.26
C THR A 311 -15.62 -10.65 -26.49
N GLU A 312 -14.66 -9.79 -26.80
CA GLU A 312 -13.37 -9.70 -26.12
C GLU A 312 -13.05 -8.22 -25.86
N SER A 313 -12.15 -7.93 -24.92
CA SER A 313 -11.66 -6.59 -24.64
C SER A 313 -10.15 -6.49 -24.77
N ASP A 314 -9.66 -5.29 -25.03
CA ASP A 314 -8.24 -4.97 -24.86
C ASP A 314 -8.00 -4.20 -23.56
N GLU A 315 -6.73 -3.93 -23.32
CA GLU A 315 -6.24 -3.21 -22.16
C GLU A 315 -6.64 -1.73 -22.12
N ASN A 316 -7.09 -1.17 -23.23
CA ASN A 316 -7.56 0.21 -23.28
C ASN A 316 -9.07 0.33 -23.03
N GLY A 317 -9.72 -0.77 -22.64
CA GLY A 317 -11.17 -0.82 -22.47
C GLY A 317 -11.95 -0.73 -23.79
N VAL A 318 -11.33 -1.12 -24.92
CA VAL A 318 -12.03 -1.29 -26.19
C VAL A 318 -12.64 -2.68 -26.24
N VAL A 319 -13.92 -2.75 -26.58
CA VAL A 319 -14.69 -3.99 -26.71
C VAL A 319 -14.77 -4.38 -28.18
N TYR A 320 -14.45 -5.64 -28.46
CA TYR A 320 -14.34 -6.19 -29.80
C TYR A 320 -15.44 -7.21 -30.09
N GLY A 321 -15.92 -7.18 -31.33
CA GLY A 321 -16.82 -8.19 -31.87
C GLY A 321 -16.61 -8.37 -33.37
N HIS A 322 -17.29 -9.35 -33.95
CA HIS A 322 -17.23 -9.63 -35.39
C HIS A 322 -18.63 -9.64 -36.02
N THR A 323 -18.81 -8.90 -37.11
CA THR A 323 -20.12 -8.76 -37.76
C THR A 323 -20.37 -9.86 -38.79
N SER A 324 -21.64 -10.07 -39.14
CA SER A 324 -22.04 -10.92 -40.26
C SER A 324 -21.56 -10.41 -41.63
N SER A 325 -21.12 -9.13 -41.70
CA SER A 325 -20.51 -8.53 -42.89
C SER A 325 -19.00 -8.77 -42.99
N GLY A 326 -18.37 -9.47 -42.04
CA GLY A 326 -16.92 -9.70 -42.04
C GLY A 326 -16.11 -8.49 -41.59
N GLN A 327 -16.62 -7.74 -40.62
CA GLN A 327 -15.94 -6.60 -40.03
C GLN A 327 -15.66 -6.87 -38.55
N LEU A 328 -14.48 -6.48 -38.09
CA LEU A 328 -14.23 -6.33 -36.66
C LEU A 328 -14.85 -5.01 -36.21
N VAL A 329 -15.69 -5.07 -35.18
CA VAL A 329 -16.27 -3.91 -34.50
C VAL A 329 -15.43 -3.61 -33.28
N GLU A 330 -15.12 -2.35 -33.07
CA GLU A 330 -14.37 -1.82 -31.93
C GLU A 330 -15.25 -0.78 -31.26
N TYR A 331 -15.61 -0.99 -29.99
CA TYR A 331 -16.36 -0.04 -29.17
C TYR A 331 -15.48 0.43 -28.01
N ASP A 332 -15.06 1.68 -28.06
CA ASP A 332 -14.28 2.30 -26.98
C ASP A 332 -15.23 2.72 -25.85
N THR A 333 -15.08 2.10 -24.68
CA THR A 333 -15.97 2.34 -23.53
C THR A 333 -15.75 3.71 -22.88
N VAL A 334 -14.57 4.31 -23.06
CA VAL A 334 -14.20 5.62 -22.51
C VAL A 334 -14.75 6.74 -23.38
N THR A 335 -14.54 6.66 -24.70
CA THR A 335 -14.96 7.72 -25.63
C THR A 335 -16.34 7.51 -26.22
N GLY A 336 -16.87 6.29 -26.15
CA GLY A 336 -18.11 5.88 -26.82
C GLY A 336 -17.96 5.73 -28.34
N ALA A 337 -16.75 5.74 -28.87
CA ALA A 337 -16.49 5.66 -30.30
C ALA A 337 -16.71 4.24 -30.85
N LEU A 338 -17.26 4.16 -32.06
CA LEU A 338 -17.42 2.91 -32.81
C LEU A 338 -16.57 2.93 -34.08
N THR A 339 -15.71 1.92 -34.23
CA THR A 339 -14.89 1.71 -35.43
C THR A 339 -15.20 0.35 -36.05
N TYR A 340 -15.12 0.28 -37.38
CA TYR A 340 -15.37 -0.93 -38.14
C TYR A 340 -14.24 -1.18 -39.12
N THR A 341 -13.56 -2.32 -38.99
CA THR A 341 -12.46 -2.70 -39.87
C THR A 341 -12.82 -3.95 -40.67
N THR A 342 -12.86 -3.86 -41.99
CA THR A 342 -13.13 -5.01 -42.87
C THR A 342 -11.97 -6.00 -42.83
N THR A 343 -12.23 -7.25 -42.45
CA THR A 343 -11.19 -8.28 -42.30
C THR A 343 -10.70 -8.81 -43.65
N GLY A 344 -11.54 -8.74 -44.69
CA GLY A 344 -11.26 -9.31 -46.01
C GLY A 344 -11.57 -10.81 -46.12
N TYR A 345 -12.03 -11.44 -45.03
CA TYR A 345 -12.34 -12.88 -44.97
C TYR A 345 -13.85 -13.18 -44.90
N GLY A 346 -14.69 -12.14 -44.98
CA GLY A 346 -16.15 -12.29 -44.91
C GLY A 346 -16.64 -12.72 -43.53
N SER A 347 -17.90 -13.15 -43.46
CA SER A 347 -18.51 -13.71 -42.24
C SER A 347 -17.66 -14.86 -41.70
N GLN A 348 -17.47 -14.89 -40.39
CA GLN A 348 -16.76 -15.93 -39.66
C GLN A 348 -17.75 -16.47 -38.62
N TYR A 349 -18.68 -17.31 -39.08
CA TYR A 349 -19.82 -17.77 -38.27
C TYR A 349 -19.36 -18.31 -36.91
N GLU A 350 -20.02 -17.87 -35.84
CA GLU A 350 -19.66 -18.22 -34.45
C GLU A 350 -18.20 -17.89 -34.12
N THR A 351 -17.81 -16.63 -34.39
CA THR A 351 -16.43 -16.20 -34.21
C THR A 351 -15.99 -16.36 -32.75
N ARG A 352 -14.80 -16.90 -32.51
CA ARG A 352 -14.14 -16.91 -31.20
C ARG A 352 -13.04 -15.86 -31.20
N LEU A 353 -12.95 -15.05 -30.15
CA LEU A 353 -11.99 -13.96 -30.03
C LEU A 353 -11.09 -14.19 -28.81
N GLY A 354 -9.85 -13.75 -28.91
CA GLY A 354 -8.89 -13.77 -27.82
C GLY A 354 -7.90 -12.63 -27.97
N TYR A 355 -7.63 -11.93 -26.88
CA TYR A 355 -6.69 -10.81 -26.88
C TYR A 355 -5.29 -11.20 -26.42
N ASP A 356 -4.26 -10.66 -27.08
CA ASP A 356 -2.86 -10.78 -26.64
C ASP A 356 -2.23 -9.38 -26.52
N PRO A 357 -1.91 -8.92 -25.30
CA PRO A 357 -1.29 -7.61 -25.07
C PRO A 357 0.15 -7.56 -25.60
N GLY A 358 0.90 -8.66 -25.52
CA GLY A 358 2.30 -8.71 -25.97
C GLY A 358 2.48 -8.38 -27.46
N THR A 359 1.49 -8.71 -28.30
CA THR A 359 1.47 -8.33 -29.72
C THR A 359 0.41 -7.30 -30.09
N ARG A 360 -0.34 -6.79 -29.10
CA ARG A 360 -1.51 -5.90 -29.26
C ARG A 360 -2.40 -6.33 -30.41
N ALA A 361 -2.93 -7.54 -30.32
CA ALA A 361 -3.70 -8.14 -31.40
C ALA A 361 -4.91 -8.95 -30.91
N ILE A 362 -5.98 -8.87 -31.70
CA ILE A 362 -7.14 -9.76 -31.55
C ILE A 362 -6.91 -10.97 -32.45
N PHE A 363 -6.89 -12.13 -31.83
CA PHE A 363 -6.91 -13.42 -32.52
C PHE A 363 -8.34 -13.86 -32.68
N PHE A 364 -8.68 -14.38 -33.85
CA PHE A 364 -10.01 -14.88 -34.10
C PHE A 364 -10.03 -16.11 -35.00
N GLY A 365 -10.98 -16.99 -34.71
CA GLY A 365 -11.31 -18.19 -35.49
C GLY A 365 -12.81 -18.30 -35.69
N ALA A 366 -13.24 -19.24 -36.52
CA ALA A 366 -14.65 -19.48 -36.82
C ALA A 366 -14.99 -20.95 -36.57
N TYR A 367 -16.27 -21.19 -36.29
CA TYR A 367 -16.80 -22.54 -36.21
C TYR A 367 -16.60 -23.29 -37.53
N ASP A 368 -16.25 -24.59 -37.43
CA ASP A 368 -16.04 -25.50 -38.57
C ASP A 368 -14.94 -25.03 -39.55
N GLN A 369 -13.95 -24.28 -39.06
CA GLN A 369 -12.78 -23.84 -39.83
C GLN A 369 -11.49 -24.09 -39.04
N PRO A 370 -10.38 -24.46 -39.69
CA PRO A 370 -9.10 -24.67 -39.01
C PRO A 370 -8.24 -23.40 -38.94
N ASN A 371 -8.65 -22.30 -39.59
CA ASN A 371 -7.82 -21.10 -39.69
C ASN A 371 -7.90 -20.25 -38.43
N LEU A 372 -6.73 -19.83 -37.96
CA LEU A 372 -6.58 -18.78 -36.96
C LEU A 372 -6.11 -17.50 -37.67
N TYR A 373 -6.76 -16.39 -37.37
CA TYR A 373 -6.41 -15.07 -37.90
C TYR A 373 -5.91 -14.18 -36.77
N LYS A 374 -4.99 -13.28 -37.09
CA LYS A 374 -4.49 -12.23 -36.19
C LYS A 374 -4.81 -10.87 -36.79
N PHE A 375 -5.62 -10.09 -36.08
CA PHE A 375 -5.86 -8.67 -36.36
C PHE A 375 -4.95 -7.81 -35.50
N ASP A 376 -4.00 -7.14 -36.14
CA ASP A 376 -3.05 -6.25 -35.48
C ASP A 376 -3.71 -4.90 -35.20
N LEU A 377 -3.82 -4.51 -33.92
CA LEU A 377 -4.56 -3.33 -33.51
C LEU A 377 -3.89 -2.02 -33.93
N THR A 378 -2.58 -2.03 -34.19
CA THR A 378 -1.82 -0.84 -34.57
C THR A 378 -1.94 -0.57 -36.07
N THR A 379 -1.69 -1.60 -36.88
CA THR A 379 -1.68 -1.51 -38.34
C THR A 379 -3.07 -1.68 -38.95
N LYS A 380 -4.02 -2.20 -38.17
CA LYS A 380 -5.38 -2.55 -38.60
C LYS A 380 -5.38 -3.55 -39.77
N THR A 381 -4.43 -4.50 -39.75
CA THR A 381 -4.29 -5.53 -40.78
C THR A 381 -4.56 -6.92 -40.23
N VAL A 382 -5.08 -7.80 -41.08
CA VAL A 382 -5.29 -9.22 -40.75
C VAL A 382 -4.20 -10.08 -41.39
N SER A 383 -3.68 -11.02 -40.62
CA SER A 383 -2.73 -12.05 -41.07
C SER A 383 -3.24 -13.45 -40.74
N VAL A 384 -2.90 -14.43 -41.58
CA VAL A 384 -3.27 -15.85 -41.37
C VAL A 384 -2.16 -16.52 -40.55
N MET A 385 -2.53 -17.09 -39.41
CA MET A 385 -1.62 -17.80 -38.50
C MET A 385 -1.54 -19.28 -38.86
N ALA A 386 -0.74 -20.05 -38.12
CA ALA A 386 -0.71 -21.50 -38.24
C ALA A 386 -2.11 -22.06 -37.98
N SER A 387 -2.61 -22.85 -38.93
CA SER A 387 -3.90 -23.53 -38.80
C SER A 387 -3.89 -24.47 -37.60
N HIS A 388 -5.06 -24.57 -36.97
CA HIS A 388 -5.33 -25.53 -35.92
C HIS A 388 -4.98 -26.96 -36.39
N PRO A 389 -4.43 -27.84 -35.51
CA PRO A 389 -4.01 -29.19 -35.91
C PRO A 389 -5.15 -30.12 -36.36
N GLU A 390 -6.38 -29.79 -35.99
CA GLU A 390 -7.59 -30.50 -36.41
C GLU A 390 -8.39 -29.72 -37.46
N ALA A 391 -9.34 -30.40 -38.11
CA ALA A 391 -10.12 -29.82 -39.21
C ALA A 391 -10.98 -28.62 -38.76
N GLU A 392 -11.37 -28.61 -37.49
CA GLU A 392 -12.16 -27.54 -36.88
C GLU A 392 -11.46 -27.01 -35.63
N LEU A 393 -11.46 -25.68 -35.48
CA LEU A 393 -11.25 -24.99 -34.21
C LEU A 393 -12.60 -24.93 -33.50
N ASN A 394 -12.73 -25.62 -32.37
CA ASN A 394 -14.00 -25.72 -31.63
C ASN A 394 -14.24 -24.46 -30.77
N ASP A 395 -15.39 -24.42 -30.10
CA ASP A 395 -15.89 -23.26 -29.37
C ASP A 395 -15.13 -22.95 -28.08
N VAL A 396 -14.51 -23.97 -27.49
CA VAL A 396 -13.55 -23.77 -26.40
C VAL A 396 -12.36 -23.02 -26.98
N PHE A 397 -12.30 -21.71 -26.75
CA PHE A 397 -11.25 -20.81 -27.24
C PHE A 397 -11.09 -19.63 -26.28
N CYS A 398 -9.88 -19.42 -25.79
CA CYS A 398 -9.57 -18.31 -24.88
C CYS A 398 -8.07 -18.00 -24.88
N SER A 399 -7.73 -16.77 -24.53
CA SER A 399 -6.36 -16.32 -24.34
C SER A 399 -5.99 -16.32 -22.86
N ASP A 400 -4.72 -16.53 -22.56
CA ASP A 400 -4.14 -16.26 -21.24
C ASP A 400 -3.62 -14.81 -21.09
N ARG A 401 -3.77 -14.01 -22.16
CA ARG A 401 -3.22 -12.66 -22.29
C ARG A 401 -1.71 -12.58 -21.99
N SER A 402 -0.99 -13.70 -22.12
CA SER A 402 0.44 -13.88 -21.84
C SER A 402 1.17 -14.56 -23.02
N GLY A 403 0.66 -14.40 -24.24
CA GLY A 403 1.24 -15.00 -25.45
C GLY A 403 0.77 -16.41 -25.77
N HIS A 404 -0.29 -16.92 -25.13
CA HIS A 404 -0.87 -18.22 -25.43
C HIS A 404 -2.38 -18.18 -25.63
N ILE A 405 -2.84 -19.04 -26.53
CA ILE A 405 -4.26 -19.28 -26.78
C ILE A 405 -4.54 -20.76 -26.59
N TYR A 406 -5.62 -21.07 -25.89
CA TYR A 406 -6.08 -22.44 -25.68
C TYR A 406 -7.30 -22.71 -26.52
N ALA A 407 -7.32 -23.86 -27.19
CA ALA A 407 -8.46 -24.29 -27.98
C ALA A 407 -8.73 -25.79 -27.88
N ALA A 408 -9.99 -26.20 -27.93
CA ALA A 408 -10.33 -27.60 -28.20
C ALA A 408 -10.31 -27.89 -29.72
N GLY A 409 -10.00 -29.13 -30.06
CA GLY A 409 -9.92 -29.58 -31.45
C GLY A 409 -11.13 -30.39 -31.92
N GLY A 410 -11.46 -30.23 -33.19
CA GLY A 410 -12.46 -31.06 -33.87
C GLY A 410 -13.90 -30.66 -33.55
N PHE A 411 -14.86 -31.23 -34.28
CA PHE A 411 -16.29 -31.01 -34.00
C PHE A 411 -16.73 -31.62 -32.65
N ASP A 412 -16.18 -32.76 -32.28
CA ASP A 412 -16.37 -33.45 -31.01
C ASP A 412 -15.09 -34.18 -30.61
N GLY A 413 -14.87 -34.37 -29.30
CA GLY A 413 -13.62 -34.98 -28.86
C GLY A 413 -13.20 -34.55 -27.46
N THR A 414 -11.98 -34.90 -27.09
CA THR A 414 -11.38 -34.56 -25.80
C THR A 414 -10.08 -33.78 -25.95
N THR A 415 -9.63 -33.54 -27.19
CA THR A 415 -8.32 -32.97 -27.46
C THR A 415 -8.30 -31.47 -27.12
N MET A 416 -7.20 -31.05 -26.53
CA MET A 416 -6.93 -29.65 -26.20
C MET A 416 -5.56 -29.27 -26.73
N TYR A 417 -5.46 -28.04 -27.23
CA TYR A 417 -4.25 -27.48 -27.80
C TYR A 417 -3.94 -26.13 -27.20
N GLN A 418 -2.64 -25.81 -27.18
CA GLN A 418 -2.12 -24.49 -26.89
C GLN A 418 -1.41 -23.97 -28.13
N TYR A 419 -1.78 -22.78 -28.57
CA TYR A 419 -1.05 -21.98 -29.55
C TYR A 419 -0.10 -21.04 -28.82
N THR A 420 1.15 -20.95 -29.28
CA THR A 420 2.12 -19.97 -28.80
C THR A 420 2.28 -18.87 -29.83
N VAL A 421 1.95 -17.63 -29.44
CA VAL A 421 1.96 -16.46 -30.32
C VAL A 421 3.35 -16.19 -30.89
N ALA A 422 4.38 -16.21 -30.04
CA ALA A 422 5.75 -15.88 -30.42
C ALA A 422 6.33 -16.82 -31.50
N THR A 423 5.97 -18.10 -31.45
CA THR A 423 6.49 -19.12 -32.38
C THR A 423 5.54 -19.43 -33.52
N ASN A 424 4.29 -18.97 -33.45
CA ASN A 424 3.23 -19.30 -34.41
C ASN A 424 3.06 -20.83 -34.58
N THR A 425 2.91 -21.54 -33.45
CA THR A 425 2.81 -23.00 -33.43
C THR A 425 1.79 -23.50 -32.43
N TRP A 426 1.10 -24.58 -32.79
CA TRP A 426 0.24 -25.35 -31.90
C TRP A 426 0.99 -26.53 -31.27
N LYS A 427 0.68 -26.83 -30.00
CA LYS A 427 1.09 -28.05 -29.30
C LYS A 427 -0.11 -28.65 -28.57
N PRO A 428 -0.24 -29.99 -28.47
CA PRO A 428 -1.25 -30.60 -27.62
C PRO A 428 -0.94 -30.33 -26.14
N ILE A 429 -1.99 -30.16 -25.34
CA ILE A 429 -1.94 -30.17 -23.87
C ILE A 429 -2.73 -31.37 -23.34
N ALA A 430 -2.97 -31.46 -22.03
CA ALA A 430 -3.72 -32.59 -21.46
C ALA A 430 -5.15 -32.65 -22.05
N ASP A 431 -5.57 -33.82 -22.53
CA ASP A 431 -6.92 -34.06 -23.02
C ASP A 431 -7.97 -33.88 -21.90
N LEU A 432 -9.12 -33.31 -22.23
CA LEU A 432 -10.26 -33.17 -21.33
C LEU A 432 -10.77 -34.54 -20.84
N PRO A 433 -11.26 -34.65 -19.60
CA PRO A 433 -11.79 -35.92 -19.07
C PRO A 433 -13.05 -36.44 -19.78
N SER A 434 -13.76 -35.56 -20.48
CA SER A 434 -14.97 -35.89 -21.24
C SER A 434 -15.02 -35.10 -22.54
N ASN A 435 -15.96 -35.48 -23.41
CA ASN A 435 -16.19 -34.77 -24.65
C ASN A 435 -16.45 -33.27 -24.38
N HIS A 436 -15.79 -32.35 -25.09
CA HIS A 436 -16.00 -30.90 -24.94
C HIS A 436 -17.37 -30.43 -25.45
N GLY A 437 -18.13 -31.31 -26.11
CA GLY A 437 -19.50 -31.06 -26.56
C GLY A 437 -19.56 -30.02 -27.67
N PHE A 438 -20.76 -29.49 -27.86
CA PHE A 438 -20.99 -28.32 -28.72
C PHE A 438 -21.01 -27.08 -27.85
N ASN A 439 -20.40 -25.99 -28.34
CA ASN A 439 -20.43 -24.68 -27.71
C ASN A 439 -19.81 -24.67 -26.32
N GLY A 440 -18.73 -25.42 -26.12
CA GLY A 440 -17.90 -25.24 -24.94
C GLY A 440 -17.28 -23.84 -24.89
N SER A 441 -16.75 -23.46 -23.74
CA SER A 441 -16.07 -22.18 -23.56
C SER A 441 -14.91 -22.36 -22.59
N CYS A 442 -13.91 -21.50 -22.67
CA CYS A 442 -12.89 -21.41 -21.64
C CYS A 442 -12.60 -19.99 -21.23
N THR A 443 -11.94 -19.84 -20.10
CA THR A 443 -11.33 -18.60 -19.64
C THR A 443 -10.13 -18.92 -18.77
N VAL A 444 -9.18 -18.00 -18.70
CA VAL A 444 -8.06 -18.08 -17.76
C VAL A 444 -8.31 -17.10 -16.62
N SER A 445 -8.05 -17.53 -15.39
CA SER A 445 -8.21 -16.69 -14.21
C SER A 445 -6.87 -16.47 -13.52
N GLY A 446 -6.76 -15.35 -12.80
CA GLY A 446 -5.56 -14.91 -12.09
C GLY A 446 -5.09 -15.84 -10.97
N ASP A 447 -5.90 -16.80 -10.50
CA ASP A 447 -5.45 -17.91 -9.63
C ASP A 447 -4.52 -18.90 -10.34
N GLY A 448 -4.31 -18.72 -11.64
CA GLY A 448 -3.41 -19.52 -12.45
C GLY A 448 -4.04 -20.80 -12.96
N TRP A 449 -5.34 -20.76 -13.26
CA TRP A 449 -6.06 -21.91 -13.81
C TRP A 449 -6.73 -21.56 -15.13
N LEU A 450 -6.64 -22.49 -16.07
CA LEU A 450 -7.49 -22.56 -17.26
C LEU A 450 -8.78 -23.26 -16.88
N TYR A 451 -9.90 -22.54 -16.96
CA TYR A 451 -11.24 -23.06 -16.71
C TYR A 451 -11.92 -23.43 -18.03
N VAL A 452 -12.51 -24.62 -18.11
CA VAL A 452 -13.19 -25.11 -19.31
C VAL A 452 -14.57 -25.67 -18.96
N GLY A 453 -15.58 -25.15 -19.65
CA GLY A 453 -16.94 -25.66 -19.63
C GLY A 453 -17.24 -26.40 -20.94
N THR A 454 -17.79 -27.60 -20.85
CA THR A 454 -18.05 -28.47 -22.01
C THR A 454 -19.42 -28.22 -22.66
N GLY A 455 -19.90 -26.98 -22.58
CA GLY A 455 -21.12 -26.53 -23.21
C GLY A 455 -22.31 -27.41 -22.85
N SER A 456 -22.89 -28.07 -23.86
CA SER A 456 -24.13 -28.86 -23.73
C SER A 456 -23.98 -30.09 -22.84
N ASN A 457 -22.75 -30.54 -22.60
CA ASN A 457 -22.48 -31.69 -21.73
C ASN A 457 -22.53 -31.30 -20.24
N GLY A 458 -22.44 -30.01 -19.93
CA GLY A 458 -22.64 -29.46 -18.58
C GLY A 458 -21.52 -29.80 -17.59
N THR A 459 -20.38 -30.33 -18.03
CA THR A 459 -19.22 -30.55 -17.15
C THR A 459 -18.32 -29.31 -17.12
N PHE A 460 -17.69 -29.10 -15.96
CA PHE A 460 -16.85 -27.94 -15.71
C PHE A 460 -15.52 -28.39 -15.10
N TYR A 461 -14.42 -27.97 -15.70
CA TYR A 461 -13.08 -28.41 -15.38
C TYR A 461 -12.12 -27.24 -15.18
N ARG A 462 -10.99 -27.51 -14.51
CA ARG A 462 -9.82 -26.63 -14.55
C ARG A 462 -8.50 -27.37 -14.72
N LEU A 463 -7.51 -26.70 -15.30
CA LEU A 463 -6.14 -27.17 -15.48
C LEU A 463 -5.15 -26.09 -15.01
N GLN A 464 -4.17 -26.46 -14.20
CA GLN A 464 -3.18 -25.52 -13.68
C GLN A 464 -2.33 -24.94 -14.81
N LEU A 465 -2.09 -23.64 -14.77
CA LEU A 465 -1.10 -22.90 -15.55
C LEU A 465 0.04 -22.43 -14.61
N TYR A 466 1.24 -22.26 -15.16
CA TYR A 466 2.45 -21.88 -14.42
C TYR A 466 3.15 -20.67 -14.99
#